data_AF-A0A7S1JAI1-F1
#
_entry.id   AF-A0A7S1JAI1-F1
#
_cell.length_a   1.000
_cell.length_b   1.000
_cell.length_c   1.000
_cell.angle_alpha   90.00
_cell.angle_beta   90.00
_cell.angle_gamma   90.00
#
_symmetry.space_group_name_H-M   'P 1'
#
loop_
_entity.id
_entity.type
_entity.pdbx_description
1 polymer ?
#
loop_
_entity_poly.entity_id
_entity_poly.type
_entity_poly.pdbx_seq_one_letter_code
_entity_poly.pdbx_strand_id
1 'polypeptide(L)'
;DTDDDHGYLLRPLRFGKALQKVVQCCIFQRHRTEVCVACLRGAPVSPEHTRQVLDQAQRMLRADFDCAEWFALHPEAKARGFRCTFRSPTAFEDLVKTITLCNMKWSGTVRMNRLLCAVVGRGGAFPTAHELATP
;
A
#
# COMPACT_ATOMS: atom_id res chain seq x y z
N ASP A 1 14.34 5.95 1.58
CA ASP A 1 14.23 5.60 0.16
C ASP A 1 15.49 4.82 -0.10
N THR A 2 15.48 3.56 0.35
CA THR A 2 16.33 2.55 -0.25
C THR A 2 15.54 2.15 -1.48
N ASP A 3 15.88 2.82 -2.57
CA ASP A 3 15.45 2.50 -3.92
C ASP A 3 16.16 1.19 -4.29
N ASP A 4 15.73 0.11 -3.63
CA ASP A 4 16.20 -1.23 -3.88
C ASP A 4 15.37 -1.75 -5.05
N ASP A 5 15.97 -1.63 -6.23
CA ASP A 5 15.47 -1.85 -7.58
C ASP A 5 15.12 -3.33 -7.89
N HIS A 6 14.47 -4.00 -6.93
CA HIS A 6 14.28 -5.45 -6.94
C HIS A 6 12.95 -5.91 -7.56
N GLY A 7 12.17 -4.99 -8.14
CA GLY A 7 10.89 -5.32 -8.79
C GLY A 7 9.80 -5.82 -7.82
N TYR A 8 9.95 -5.56 -6.52
CA TYR A 8 8.97 -5.94 -5.50
C TYR A 8 8.71 -4.78 -4.52
N LEU A 9 7.55 -4.85 -3.87
CA LEU A 9 7.11 -3.93 -2.83
C LEU A 9 6.98 -4.70 -1.51
N LEU A 10 7.81 -4.33 -0.52
CA LEU A 10 7.64 -4.78 0.86
C LEU A 10 6.70 -3.84 1.60
N ARG A 11 5.59 -4.39 2.10
CA ARG A 11 4.56 -3.60 2.77
C ARG A 11 3.90 -4.39 3.91
N PRO A 12 3.92 -3.89 5.15
CA PRO A 12 3.05 -4.40 6.20
C PRO A 12 1.59 -4.08 5.86
N LEU A 13 0.75 -5.11 5.77
CA LEU A 13 -0.69 -5.02 5.54
C LEU A 13 -1.46 -5.48 6.78
N ARG A 14 -2.67 -4.94 6.95
CA ARG A 14 -3.48 -5.18 8.15
C ARG A 14 -4.70 -6.05 7.85
N PHE A 15 -5.11 -6.89 8.79
CA PHE A 15 -6.28 -7.76 8.64
C PHE A 15 -6.92 -8.09 9.98
N GLY A 16 -8.02 -8.83 9.95
CA GLY A 16 -8.81 -9.18 11.12
C GLY A 16 -9.82 -8.11 11.50
N LYS A 17 -10.57 -8.38 12.57
CA LYS A 17 -11.57 -7.47 13.14
C LYS A 17 -10.97 -6.10 13.50
N ALA A 18 -11.34 -5.07 12.74
CA ALA A 18 -10.84 -3.70 12.88
C ALA A 18 -9.33 -3.54 12.59
N LEU A 19 -8.75 -4.37 11.71
CA LEU A 19 -7.39 -4.22 11.18
C LEU A 19 -6.28 -4.27 12.27
N GLN A 20 -6.52 -5.04 13.32
CA GLN A 20 -5.66 -5.17 14.50
C GLN A 20 -4.48 -6.14 14.32
N LYS A 21 -4.54 -7.03 13.31
CA LYS A 21 -3.46 -7.95 12.96
C LYS A 21 -2.64 -7.38 11.82
N VAL A 22 -1.36 -7.71 11.78
CA VAL A 22 -0.39 -7.21 10.80
C VAL A 22 0.40 -8.38 10.24
N VAL A 23 0.60 -8.37 8.92
CA VAL A 23 1.50 -9.27 8.20
C VAL A 23 2.37 -8.47 7.25
N GLN A 24 3.66 -8.75 7.23
CA GLN A 24 4.57 -8.20 6.23
C GLN A 24 4.37 -8.94 4.91
N CYS A 25 4.02 -8.22 3.86
CA CYS A 25 3.81 -8.76 2.53
C CYS A 25 4.95 -8.35 1.60
N CYS A 26 5.34 -9.26 0.71
CA CYS A 26 6.09 -8.96 -0.49
C CYS A 26 5.14 -9.05 -1.69
N ILE A 27 4.98 -7.94 -2.40
CA ILE A 27 4.10 -7.81 -3.55
C ILE A 27 4.98 -7.66 -4.78
N PHE A 28 4.85 -8.57 -5.73
CA PHE A 28 5.70 -8.58 -6.91
C PHE A 28 4.94 -9.07 -8.13
N GLN A 29 5.37 -8.63 -9.29
CA GLN A 29 4.80 -9.07 -10.55
C GLN A 29 5.48 -10.37 -10.99
N ARG A 30 4.74 -11.48 -11.03
CA ARG A 30 5.26 -12.78 -11.46
C ARG A 30 5.27 -12.90 -12.99
N HIS A 31 4.19 -12.42 -13.62
CA HIS A 31 4.01 -12.39 -15.07
C HIS A 31 3.36 -11.06 -15.51
N ARG A 32 3.30 -10.79 -16.82
CA ARG A 32 2.74 -9.51 -17.34
C ARG A 32 1.33 -9.22 -16.84
N THR A 33 0.53 -10.25 -16.56
CA THR A 33 -0.87 -10.14 -16.11
C THR A 33 -1.10 -10.68 -14.69
N GLU A 34 -0.05 -11.12 -13.99
CA GLU A 34 -0.18 -11.74 -12.67
C GLU A 34 0.70 -11.05 -11.63
N VAL A 35 0.08 -10.62 -10.54
CA VAL A 35 0.73 -10.08 -9.35
C VAL A 35 0.52 -11.05 -8.20
N CYS A 36 1.60 -11.37 -7.50
CA CYS A 36 1.58 -12.23 -6.33
C CYS A 36 1.77 -11.41 -5.06
N VAL A 37 1.11 -11.86 -3.98
CA VAL A 37 1.26 -11.32 -2.62
C VAL A 37 1.73 -12.45 -1.73
N ALA A 38 3.02 -12.44 -1.38
CA ALA A 38 3.59 -13.40 -0.44
C ALA A 38 3.54 -12.84 0.99
N CYS A 39 2.95 -13.60 1.92
CA CYS A 39 2.99 -13.28 3.34
C CYS A 39 4.30 -13.81 3.95
N LEU A 40 5.09 -12.93 4.55
CA LEU A 40 6.41 -13.26 5.08
C LEU A 40 6.38 -13.48 6.59
N ARG A 41 6.37 -12.40 7.38
CA ARG A 41 6.44 -12.43 8.85
C ARG A 41 5.24 -11.68 9.44
N GLY A 42 4.78 -12.10 10.62
CA GLY A 42 3.68 -11.43 11.33
C GLY A 42 2.60 -12.43 11.74
N ALA A 43 1.38 -11.93 11.94
CA ALA A 43 0.25 -12.77 12.31
C ALA A 43 -0.11 -13.75 11.18
N PRO A 44 -0.45 -15.01 11.49
CA PRO A 44 -0.84 -15.99 10.49
C PRO A 44 -2.12 -15.55 9.79
N VAL A 45 -2.12 -15.59 8.45
CA VAL A 45 -3.26 -15.25 7.60
C VAL A 45 -4.04 -16.53 7.32
N SER A 46 -5.20 -16.68 7.94
CA SER A 46 -6.13 -17.77 7.63
C SER A 46 -6.83 -17.53 6.29
N PRO A 47 -7.40 -18.57 5.65
CA PRO A 47 -8.09 -18.45 4.36
C PRO A 47 -9.19 -17.37 4.33
N GLU A 48 -9.91 -17.19 5.43
CA GLU A 48 -10.93 -16.14 5.63
C GLU A 48 -10.35 -14.71 5.55
N HIS A 49 -9.08 -14.52 5.96
CA HIS A 49 -8.43 -13.20 6.00
C HIS A 49 -7.61 -12.90 4.73
N THR A 50 -7.36 -13.91 3.89
CA THR A 50 -6.64 -13.74 2.62
C THR A 50 -7.25 -12.64 1.77
N ARG A 51 -8.59 -12.58 1.71
CA ARG A 51 -9.30 -11.56 0.93
C ARG A 51 -9.00 -10.14 1.40
N GLN A 52 -8.96 -9.89 2.70
CA GLN A 52 -8.65 -8.56 3.23
C GLN A 52 -7.23 -8.08 2.85
N VAL A 53 -6.27 -9.00 2.80
CA VAL A 53 -4.89 -8.70 2.38
C VAL A 53 -4.84 -8.43 0.87
N LEU A 54 -5.53 -9.25 0.06
CA LEU A 54 -5.60 -9.07 -1.39
C LEU A 54 -6.33 -7.78 -1.79
N ASP A 55 -7.44 -7.45 -1.13
CA ASP A 55 -8.21 -6.22 -1.39
C ASP A 55 -7.35 -4.96 -1.20
N GLN A 56 -6.46 -4.97 -0.19
CA GLN A 56 -5.48 -3.90 0.01
C GLN A 56 -4.46 -3.83 -1.13
N ALA A 57 -3.93 -4.96 -1.58
CA ALA A 57 -2.98 -5.01 -2.70
C ALA A 57 -3.64 -4.56 -4.01
N GLN A 58 -4.86 -5.03 -4.28
CA GLN A 58 -5.68 -4.59 -5.41
C GLN A 58 -5.93 -3.08 -5.34
N ARG A 59 -6.30 -2.55 -4.17
CA ARG A 59 -6.52 -1.11 -4.00
C ARG A 59 -5.26 -0.28 -4.30
N MET A 60 -4.11 -0.72 -3.77
CA MET A 60 -2.82 -0.04 -3.95
C MET A 60 -2.41 0.01 -5.43
N LEU A 61 -2.49 -1.14 -6.11
CA LEU A 61 -2.05 -1.32 -7.49
C LEU A 61 -3.09 -0.90 -8.53
N ARG A 62 -4.34 -0.70 -8.09
CA ARG A 62 -5.53 -0.49 -8.94
C ARG A 62 -5.60 -1.50 -10.08
N ALA A 63 -5.40 -2.78 -9.73
CA ALA A 63 -5.31 -3.86 -10.71
C ALA A 63 -6.61 -4.07 -11.51
N ASP A 64 -7.72 -3.53 -11.02
CA ASP A 64 -9.06 -3.56 -11.60
C ASP A 64 -9.38 -2.33 -12.47
N PHE A 65 -8.45 -1.39 -12.62
CA PHE A 65 -8.69 -0.17 -13.38
C PHE A 65 -8.55 -0.39 -14.89
N ASP A 66 -9.64 -0.22 -15.62
CA ASP A 66 -9.62 -0.21 -17.08
C ASP A 66 -8.92 1.06 -17.60
N CYS A 67 -7.86 0.86 -18.36
CA CYS A 67 -7.02 1.91 -18.91
C CYS A 67 -7.21 2.09 -20.41
N ALA A 68 -8.18 1.41 -21.04
CA ALA A 68 -8.35 1.44 -22.50
C ALA A 68 -8.56 2.87 -23.03
N GLU A 69 -9.45 3.63 -22.40
CA GLU A 69 -9.72 5.03 -22.77
C GLU A 69 -8.50 5.93 -22.50
N TRP A 70 -7.86 5.79 -21.33
CA TRP A 70 -6.64 6.52 -21.00
C TRP A 70 -5.53 6.29 -22.02
N PHE A 71 -5.32 5.05 -22.45
CA PHE A 71 -4.31 4.70 -23.43
C PHE A 71 -4.66 5.11 -24.87
N ALA A 72 -5.94 5.27 -25.19
CA ALA A 72 -6.37 5.85 -26.46
C ALA A 72 -6.03 7.35 -26.51
N LEU A 73 -6.21 8.06 -25.40
CA LEU A 73 -5.85 9.47 -25.26
C LEU A 73 -4.33 9.70 -25.12
N HIS A 74 -3.61 8.75 -24.53
CA HIS A 74 -2.17 8.84 -24.22
C HIS A 74 -1.38 7.60 -24.70
N PRO A 75 -1.12 7.44 -26.01
CA PRO A 75 -0.37 6.32 -26.56
C PRO A 75 1.04 6.15 -25.98
N GLU A 76 1.69 7.25 -25.63
CA GLU A 76 3.01 7.28 -24.97
C GLU A 76 2.96 6.64 -23.58
N ALA A 77 1.86 6.82 -22.84
CA ALA A 77 1.66 6.18 -21.54
C ALA A 77 1.49 4.67 -21.72
N LYS A 78 0.78 4.23 -22.77
CA LYS A 78 0.65 2.81 -23.14
C LYS A 78 2.00 2.18 -23.47
N ALA A 79 2.81 2.85 -24.30
CA ALA A 79 4.13 2.37 -24.69
C ALA A 79 5.06 2.19 -23.47
N ARG A 80 4.94 3.06 -22.46
CA ARG A 80 5.70 3.01 -21.21
C ARG A 80 5.06 2.13 -20.13
N GLY A 81 3.86 1.58 -20.35
CA GLY A 81 3.10 0.82 -19.35
C GLY A 81 2.59 1.67 -18.17
N PHE A 82 2.56 2.99 -18.29
CA PHE A 82 2.11 3.92 -17.25
C PHE A 82 0.59 4.00 -17.22
N ARG A 83 -0.04 3.31 -16.27
CA ARG A 83 -1.51 3.20 -16.19
C ARG A 83 -2.17 4.14 -15.17
N CYS A 84 -1.75 4.07 -13.91
CA CYS A 84 -2.45 4.70 -12.80
C CYS A 84 -1.52 4.99 -11.64
N THR A 85 -1.92 5.95 -10.80
CA THR A 85 -1.20 6.27 -9.56
C THR A 85 -1.36 5.17 -8.51
N PHE A 86 -0.28 4.94 -7.77
CA PHE A 86 -0.25 4.03 -6.63
C PHE A 86 -1.03 4.65 -5.45
N ARG A 87 -1.90 3.87 -4.81
CA ARG A 87 -2.68 4.31 -3.63
C ARG A 87 -2.18 3.66 -2.34
N SER A 88 -2.61 4.17 -1.19
CA SER A 88 -2.37 3.47 0.08
C SER A 88 -3.31 2.25 0.24
N PRO A 89 -2.97 1.28 1.10
CA PRO A 89 -3.80 0.12 1.43
C PRO A 89 -5.23 0.47 1.89
N THR A 90 -5.42 1.63 2.54
CA THR A 90 -6.72 2.06 3.07
C THR A 90 -7.00 3.52 2.71
N ALA A 91 -8.29 3.88 2.63
CA ALA A 91 -8.70 5.27 2.43
C ALA A 91 -8.30 6.16 3.62
N PHE A 92 -8.31 5.60 4.83
CA PHE A 92 -7.85 6.32 6.03
C PHE A 92 -6.37 6.70 5.93
N GLU A 93 -5.52 5.78 5.47
CA GLU A 93 -4.10 6.08 5.25
C GLU A 93 -3.90 7.17 4.17
N ASP A 94 -4.68 7.13 3.08
CA ASP A 94 -4.65 8.21 2.06
C ASP A 94 -5.03 9.57 2.67
N LEU A 95 -6.05 9.61 3.53
CA LEU A 95 -6.50 10.83 4.21
C LEU A 95 -5.41 11.38 5.14
N VAL A 96 -4.84 10.54 6.00
CA VAL A 96 -3.79 10.98 6.93
C VAL A 96 -2.56 11.44 6.15
N LYS A 97 -2.16 10.71 5.11
CA LYS A 97 -1.02 11.12 4.26
C LYS A 97 -1.26 12.46 3.58
N THR A 98 -2.48 12.72 3.13
CA THR A 98 -2.86 14.03 2.56
C THR A 98 -2.64 15.15 3.58
N ILE A 99 -3.02 14.93 4.85
CA ILE A 99 -2.77 15.89 5.93
C ILE A 99 -1.27 16.09 6.17
N THR A 100 -0.48 15.00 6.20
CA THR A 100 0.98 15.10 6.39
C THR A 100 1.73 15.70 5.20
N LEU A 101 1.08 15.80 4.04
CA LEU A 101 1.63 16.46 2.86
C LEU A 101 1.46 17.99 2.93
N CYS A 102 0.48 18.47 3.70
CA CYS A 102 0.21 19.90 3.81
C CYS A 102 1.41 20.66 4.38
N ASN A 103 1.82 21.72 3.67
CA ASN A 103 2.82 22.70 4.11
C ASN A 103 4.22 22.13 4.45
N MET A 104 4.57 20.98 3.87
CA MET A 104 5.87 20.33 4.10
C MET A 104 6.52 19.95 2.76
N LYS A 105 7.86 19.94 2.74
CA LYS A 105 8.60 19.32 1.63
C LYS A 105 8.38 17.81 1.65
N TRP A 106 8.47 17.18 0.49
CA TRP A 106 8.31 15.73 0.33
C TRP A 106 9.14 14.91 1.35
N SER A 107 10.41 15.25 1.54
CA SER A 107 11.28 14.57 2.52
C SER A 107 10.76 14.67 3.96
N GLY A 108 10.13 15.79 4.31
CA GLY A 108 9.44 15.99 5.59
C GLY A 108 8.21 15.09 5.71
N THR A 109 7.38 15.01 4.68
CA THR A 109 6.22 14.12 4.63
C THR A 109 6.63 12.65 4.76
N VAL A 110 7.67 12.22 4.04
CA VAL A 110 8.22 10.85 4.16
C VAL A 110 8.70 10.59 5.59
N ARG A 111 9.42 11.52 6.21
CA ARG A 111 9.89 11.41 7.60
C ARG A 111 8.72 11.31 8.59
N MET A 112 7.72 12.17 8.46
CA MET A 112 6.53 12.16 9.33
C MET A 112 5.79 10.82 9.24
N ASN A 113 5.54 10.32 8.03
CA ASN A 113 4.85 9.03 7.85
C ASN A 113 5.68 7.85 8.39
N ARG A 114 7.00 7.89 8.25
CA ARG A 114 7.88 6.89 8.89
C ARG A 114 7.76 6.92 10.40
N LEU A 115 7.74 8.12 11.00
CA LEU A 115 7.57 8.28 12.45
C LEU A 115 6.19 7.82 12.93
N LEU A 116 5.12 8.10 12.18
CA LEU A 116 3.78 7.57 12.49
C LEU A 116 3.78 6.04 12.56
N CYS A 117 4.38 5.38 11.56
CA CYS A 117 4.51 3.92 11.57
C CYS A 117 5.39 3.41 12.72
N ALA A 118 6.46 4.13 13.08
CA ALA A 118 7.40 3.68 14.10
C ALA A 118 6.89 3.90 15.54
N VAL A 119 6.18 5.00 15.78
CA VAL A 119 5.74 5.42 17.13
C VAL A 119 4.35 4.87 17.46
N VAL A 120 3.42 4.90 16.49
CA VAL A 120 2.01 4.53 16.71
C VAL A 120 1.65 3.24 15.99
N GLY A 121 2.37 2.91 14.91
CA GLY A 121 2.07 1.77 14.05
C GLY A 121 2.46 0.42 14.66
N ARG A 122 1.47 -0.46 14.85
CA ARG A 122 1.74 -1.85 15.24
C ARG A 122 2.49 -2.60 14.14
N GLY A 123 3.56 -3.32 14.50
CA GLY A 123 4.32 -4.16 13.57
C GLY A 123 4.90 -3.40 12.37
N GLY A 124 5.14 -2.08 12.52
CA GLY A 124 5.62 -1.20 11.45
C GLY A 124 4.58 -0.87 10.37
N ALA A 125 3.32 -1.31 10.53
CA ALA A 125 2.23 -0.94 9.65
C ALA A 125 1.76 0.48 9.91
N PHE A 126 1.17 1.12 8.90
CA PHE A 126 0.55 2.43 9.09
C PHE A 126 -0.53 2.36 10.18
N PRO A 127 -0.65 3.35 11.08
CA PRO A 127 -1.63 3.31 12.16
C PRO A 127 -3.08 3.20 11.66
N THR A 128 -3.91 2.49 12.43
CA THR A 128 -5.37 2.55 12.29
C THR A 128 -5.92 3.83 12.90
N ALA A 129 -7.18 4.17 12.58
CA ALA A 129 -7.87 5.29 13.20
C ALA A 129 -7.95 5.15 14.73
N HIS A 130 -8.13 3.93 15.23
CA HIS A 130 -8.16 3.66 16.67
C HIS A 130 -6.80 3.91 17.31
N GLU A 131 -5.72 3.35 16.76
CA GLU A 131 -4.36 3.56 17.28
C GLU A 131 -3.96 5.04 17.29
N LEU A 132 -4.41 5.85 16.32
CA LEU A 132 -4.15 7.30 16.31
C LEU A 132 -4.99 8.08 17.31
N ALA A 133 -6.21 7.63 17.61
CA ALA A 133 -7.10 8.30 18.56
C ALA A 133 -6.75 8.00 20.02
N THR A 134 -6.00 6.92 20.28
CA THR A 134 -5.57 6.50 21.62
C THR A 134 -4.06 6.25 21.62
N PRO A 135 -3.24 7.31 21.54
CA PRO A 135 -1.78 7.21 21.46
C PRO A 135 -1.15 6.67 22.74
#